data_AF-A0A5M9MV59-F1
#
_entry.id   AF-A0A5M9MV59-F1
#
_cell.length_a   1.000
_cell.length_b   1.000
_cell.length_c   1.000
_cell.angle_alpha   90.00
_cell.angle_beta   90.00
_cell.angle_gamma   90.00
#
_symmetry.space_group_name_H-M   'P 1'
#
loop_
_entity.id
_entity.type
_entity.pdbx_description
1 polymer ?
#
loop_
_entity_poly.entity_id
_entity_poly.type
_entity_poly.pdbx_seq_one_letter_code
_entity_poly.pdbx_strand_id
1 'polypeptide(L)'
;MIPPCDPVILESNPQFKRLHQHLTTALLNQDGSTLANDALPDRKTILEDLKNCRIRYAKKQIKKQTMFKLAFDPDSGLPDEKRDLVAIISLYLESSPDQLDLGTDPRDGVDAPTLLTPDINTFYSNLPTIMPHFSNALSTALHDLRMIANAGNRSITAQQPPESTRPRPRASQSLAKSVPLSSQLYERMHRLRQIQLSELPTARARMAVMAAKVQAARAAVMERTVVLLERAKHGALARATKAKAEHLAMVAQGVEGKLKVMKLDVSATIYTPETVAALGRYQQHLRDTRERWEERHAAAREKLKAYEEVDSEGAGTTSRSRAVGSGQMKEIARRYGTLIQEMEDVRSEIQRLNR
;
A
#
# COMPACT_ATOMS: atom_id res chain seq x y z
N MET A 1 37.09 -26.74 22.03
CA MET A 1 36.87 -25.36 22.51
C MET A 1 36.16 -25.40 23.84
N ILE A 2 36.79 -24.86 24.88
CA ILE A 2 36.14 -24.72 26.19
C ILE A 2 35.11 -23.58 26.05
N PRO A 3 33.81 -23.84 26.24
CA PRO A 3 32.81 -22.80 26.10
C PRO A 3 33.06 -21.67 27.12
N PRO A 4 32.94 -20.39 26.71
CA PRO A 4 33.13 -19.27 27.63
C PRO A 4 32.12 -19.37 28.76
N CYS A 5 32.61 -19.46 29.99
CA CYS A 5 31.79 -19.50 31.19
C CYS A 5 31.22 -18.11 31.51
N ASP A 6 29.98 -18.08 31.98
CA ASP A 6 29.30 -16.85 32.39
C ASP A 6 30.06 -16.19 33.56
N PRO A 7 30.41 -14.89 33.48
CA PRO A 7 31.13 -14.18 34.53
C PRO A 7 30.43 -14.27 35.90
N VAL A 8 29.09 -14.40 35.93
CA VAL A 8 28.31 -14.51 37.19
C VAL A 8 28.61 -15.83 37.94
N ILE A 9 28.92 -16.90 37.22
CA ILE A 9 29.27 -18.22 37.80
C ILE A 9 30.71 -18.20 38.32
N LEU A 10 31.60 -17.45 37.65
CA LEU A 10 32.98 -17.26 38.10
C LEU A 10 33.08 -16.35 39.34
N GLU A 11 32.17 -15.40 39.50
CA GLU A 11 32.12 -14.53 40.69
C GLU A 11 31.46 -15.21 41.89
N SER A 12 30.44 -16.05 41.67
CA SER A 12 29.76 -16.78 42.75
C SER A 12 30.57 -17.95 43.32
N ASN A 13 31.49 -18.55 42.56
CA ASN A 13 32.36 -19.63 43.04
C ASN A 13 33.85 -19.35 42.80
N PRO A 14 34.58 -18.80 43.80
CA PRO A 14 35.99 -18.43 43.66
C PRO A 14 36.93 -19.65 43.53
N GLN A 15 36.55 -20.82 44.03
CA GLN A 15 37.32 -22.06 43.87
C GLN A 15 37.23 -22.56 42.42
N PHE A 16 36.03 -22.53 41.84
CA PHE A 16 35.82 -22.84 40.43
C PHE A 16 36.54 -21.85 39.51
N LYS A 17 36.55 -20.55 39.85
CA LYS A 17 37.32 -19.54 39.11
C LYS A 17 38.82 -19.85 39.06
N ARG A 18 39.42 -20.24 40.21
CA ARG A 18 40.84 -20.64 40.26
C ARG A 18 41.11 -21.89 39.44
N LEU A 19 40.24 -22.90 39.52
CA LEU A 19 40.35 -24.12 38.72
C LEU A 19 40.22 -23.84 37.22
N HIS A 20 39.22 -23.07 36.81
CA HIS A 20 38.99 -22.70 35.42
C HIS A 20 40.16 -21.88 34.87
N GLN A 21 40.68 -20.92 35.64
CA GLN A 21 41.89 -20.18 35.30
C GLN A 21 43.08 -21.12 35.14
N HIS A 22 43.37 -21.98 36.13
CA HIS A 22 44.48 -22.92 36.06
C HIS A 22 44.37 -23.89 34.86
N LEU A 23 43.17 -24.39 34.57
CA LEU A 23 42.91 -25.24 33.42
C LEU A 23 43.13 -24.50 32.10
N THR A 24 42.66 -23.26 31.98
CA THR A 24 42.76 -22.47 30.74
C THR A 24 44.11 -21.79 30.52
N THR A 25 44.90 -21.56 31.58
CA THR A 25 46.20 -20.88 31.47
C THR A 25 47.40 -21.82 31.57
N ALA A 26 47.32 -22.90 32.35
CA ALA A 26 48.47 -23.76 32.63
C ALA A 26 48.39 -25.13 31.96
N LEU A 27 47.18 -25.68 31.78
CA LEU A 27 47.00 -27.07 31.36
C LEU A 27 46.45 -27.24 29.95
N LEU A 28 45.52 -26.40 29.49
CA LEU A 28 44.80 -26.56 28.24
C LEU A 28 44.98 -25.36 27.30
N ASN A 29 45.13 -25.64 26.01
CA ASN A 29 45.01 -24.65 24.95
C ASN A 29 43.55 -24.23 24.76
N GLN A 30 43.30 -23.14 24.03
CA GLN A 30 41.95 -22.65 23.69
C GLN A 30 41.08 -23.72 22.99
N ASP A 31 41.71 -24.67 22.30
CA ASP A 31 41.03 -25.77 21.63
C ASP A 31 40.65 -26.93 22.57
N GLY A 32 41.20 -26.96 23.81
CA GLY A 32 40.99 -28.01 24.81
C GLY A 32 42.03 -29.14 24.78
N SER A 33 43.12 -29.00 24.00
CA SER A 33 44.27 -29.90 24.05
C SER A 33 45.20 -29.54 25.20
N THR A 34 45.91 -30.53 25.77
CA THR A 34 46.84 -30.31 26.87
C THR A 34 48.17 -29.69 26.42
N LEU A 35 48.58 -28.59 27.04
CA LEU A 35 49.85 -27.88 26.79
C LEU A 35 51.09 -28.78 26.94
N ALA A 36 51.08 -29.68 27.94
CA ALA A 36 52.19 -30.61 28.20
C ALA A 36 52.46 -31.58 27.03
N ASN A 37 51.42 -32.00 26.32
CA ASN A 37 51.57 -32.91 25.19
C ASN A 37 52.11 -32.18 23.95
N ASP A 38 51.73 -30.91 23.73
CA ASP A 38 52.21 -30.12 22.59
C ASP A 38 53.68 -29.67 22.75
N ALA A 39 54.24 -29.73 23.97
CA ALA A 39 55.65 -29.48 24.24
C ALA A 39 56.57 -30.67 23.90
N LEU A 40 56.03 -31.89 23.75
CA LEU A 40 56.81 -33.09 23.43
C LEU A 40 57.30 -33.03 21.97
N PRO A 41 58.62 -33.15 21.71
CA PRO A 41 59.16 -33.08 20.36
C PRO A 41 58.60 -34.19 19.45
N ASP A 42 58.39 -35.40 19.99
CA ASP A 42 57.84 -36.54 19.25
C ASP A 42 56.40 -36.33 18.78
N ARG A 43 55.60 -35.53 19.51
CA ARG A 43 54.24 -35.20 19.07
C ARG A 43 54.27 -34.15 17.98
N LYS A 44 55.21 -33.20 18.03
CA LYS A 44 55.38 -32.20 16.97
C LYS A 44 55.77 -32.85 15.65
N THR A 45 56.68 -33.82 15.66
CA THR A 45 57.04 -34.59 14.47
C THR A 45 55.84 -35.35 13.92
N ILE A 46 55.06 -36.04 14.77
CA ILE A 46 53.83 -36.72 14.35
C ILE A 46 52.79 -35.75 13.76
N LEU A 47 52.63 -34.55 14.33
CA LEU A 47 51.71 -33.53 13.80
C LEU A 47 52.18 -32.99 12.45
N GLU A 48 53.48 -32.80 12.27
CA GLU A 48 54.07 -32.43 10.98
C GLU A 48 53.87 -33.53 9.94
N ASP A 49 54.09 -34.80 10.31
CA ASP A 49 53.84 -35.95 9.44
C ASP A 49 52.37 -36.09 9.07
N LEU A 50 51.47 -35.88 10.04
CA LEU A 50 50.03 -35.86 9.80
C LEU A 50 49.67 -34.72 8.84
N LYS A 51 50.22 -33.52 9.05
CA LYS A 51 50.04 -32.38 8.13
C LYS A 51 50.56 -32.72 6.73
N ASN A 52 51.71 -33.39 6.63
CA ASN A 52 52.27 -33.83 5.36
C ASN A 52 51.35 -34.86 4.67
N CYS A 53 50.83 -35.85 5.40
CA CYS A 53 49.86 -36.82 4.89
C CYS A 53 48.57 -36.13 4.41
N ARG A 54 48.04 -35.18 5.19
CA ARG A 54 46.87 -34.38 4.79
C ARG A 54 47.14 -33.56 3.53
N ILE A 55 48.31 -32.93 3.40
CA ILE A 55 48.68 -32.18 2.21
C ILE A 55 48.79 -33.12 1.00
N ARG A 56 49.40 -34.30 1.16
CA ARG A 56 49.50 -35.29 0.08
C ARG A 56 48.12 -35.76 -0.37
N TYR A 57 47.26 -36.11 0.58
CA TYR A 57 45.88 -36.52 0.31
C TYR A 57 45.09 -35.40 -0.40
N ALA A 58 45.16 -34.17 0.10
CA ALA A 58 44.51 -33.02 -0.52
C ALA A 58 45.02 -32.76 -1.94
N LYS A 59 46.35 -32.86 -2.18
CA LYS A 59 46.93 -32.76 -3.52
C LYS A 59 46.41 -33.86 -4.46
N LYS A 60 46.31 -35.10 -3.98
CA LYS A 60 45.75 -36.23 -4.75
C LYS A 60 44.30 -35.96 -5.12
N GLN A 61 43.49 -35.51 -4.17
CA GLN A 61 42.08 -35.19 -4.40
C GLN A 61 41.88 -34.02 -5.35
N ILE A 62 42.64 -32.93 -5.20
CA ILE A 62 42.57 -31.79 -6.13
C ILE A 62 42.92 -32.25 -7.54
N LYS A 63 43.99 -33.05 -7.71
CA LYS A 63 44.37 -33.58 -9.01
C LYS A 63 43.26 -34.45 -9.63
N LYS A 64 42.70 -35.37 -8.85
CA LYS A 64 41.59 -36.23 -9.28
C LYS A 64 40.37 -35.40 -9.70
N GLN A 65 39.96 -34.44 -8.87
CA GLN A 65 38.81 -33.57 -9.16
C GLN A 65 39.03 -32.69 -10.38
N THR A 66 40.24 -32.16 -10.57
CA THR A 66 40.57 -31.36 -11.76
C THR A 66 40.61 -32.22 -13.02
N MET A 67 41.13 -33.45 -12.96
CA MET A 67 41.06 -34.40 -14.08
C MET A 67 39.62 -34.78 -14.41
N PHE A 68 38.79 -35.03 -13.39
CA PHE A 68 37.37 -35.31 -13.57
C PHE A 68 36.65 -34.12 -14.23
N LYS A 69 36.88 -32.90 -13.76
CA LYS A 69 36.35 -31.70 -14.42
C LYS A 69 36.81 -31.61 -15.86
N LEU A 70 38.09 -31.85 -16.14
CA LEU A 70 38.61 -31.79 -17.51
C LEU A 70 38.01 -32.87 -18.43
N ALA A 71 37.66 -34.04 -17.88
CA ALA A 71 37.02 -35.13 -18.61
C ALA A 71 35.54 -34.88 -18.92
N PHE A 72 34.80 -34.25 -18.02
CA PHE A 72 33.33 -34.15 -18.12
C PHE A 72 32.80 -32.74 -18.37
N ASP A 73 33.65 -31.72 -18.33
CA ASP A 73 33.29 -30.34 -18.65
C ASP A 73 33.39 -30.08 -20.16
N PRO A 74 32.27 -29.75 -20.85
CA PRO A 74 32.28 -29.45 -22.28
C PRO A 74 33.13 -28.20 -22.62
N ASP A 75 33.32 -27.30 -21.66
CA ASP A 75 34.05 -26.03 -21.86
C ASP A 75 35.55 -26.16 -21.54
N SER A 76 36.04 -27.38 -21.30
CA SER A 76 37.46 -27.69 -20.98
C SER A 76 38.45 -27.30 -22.08
N GLY A 77 37.98 -27.12 -23.32
CA GLY A 77 38.81 -26.83 -24.50
C GLY A 77 39.72 -27.98 -24.92
N LEU A 78 39.55 -29.18 -24.34
CA LEU A 78 40.31 -30.37 -24.69
C LEU A 78 39.64 -31.08 -25.88
N PRO A 79 40.40 -31.55 -26.90
CA PRO A 79 39.85 -32.34 -28.00
C PRO A 79 39.14 -33.60 -27.50
N ASP A 80 38.04 -33.98 -28.16
CA ASP A 80 37.15 -35.06 -27.71
C ASP A 80 37.90 -36.41 -27.55
N GLU A 81 38.82 -36.74 -28.47
CA GLU A 81 39.66 -37.95 -28.39
C GLU A 81 40.53 -38.01 -27.12
N LYS A 82 41.00 -36.86 -26.64
CA LYS A 82 41.80 -36.75 -25.41
C LYS A 82 40.91 -36.68 -24.17
N ARG A 83 39.68 -36.20 -24.32
CA ARG A 83 38.67 -36.15 -23.25
C ARG A 83 38.25 -37.55 -22.85
N ASP A 84 38.00 -38.43 -23.81
CA ASP A 84 37.65 -39.84 -23.56
C ASP A 84 38.77 -40.57 -22.81
N LEU A 85 40.02 -40.35 -23.22
CA LEU A 85 41.20 -40.90 -22.53
C LEU A 85 41.31 -40.42 -21.07
N VAL A 86 41.09 -39.12 -20.82
CA VAL A 86 41.10 -38.55 -19.47
C VAL A 86 39.90 -39.06 -18.65
N ALA A 87 38.75 -39.31 -19.27
CA ALA A 87 37.56 -39.86 -18.63
C ALA A 87 37.79 -41.30 -18.16
N ILE A 88 38.33 -42.17 -19.03
CA ILE A 88 38.67 -43.57 -18.71
C ILE A 88 39.62 -43.62 -17.50
N ILE A 89 40.66 -42.79 -17.51
CA ILE A 89 41.65 -42.74 -16.42
C ILE A 89 41.06 -42.14 -15.14
N SER A 90 40.22 -41.11 -15.25
CA SER A 90 39.56 -40.51 -14.09
C SER A 90 38.61 -41.49 -13.41
N LEU A 91 37.85 -42.27 -14.19
CA LEU A 91 36.96 -43.33 -13.70
C LEU A 91 37.75 -44.48 -13.08
N TYR A 92 38.89 -44.87 -13.65
CA TYR A 92 39.79 -45.86 -13.07
C TYR A 92 40.36 -45.40 -11.71
N LEU A 93 40.77 -44.13 -11.60
CA LEU A 93 41.22 -43.52 -10.34
C LEU A 93 40.07 -43.35 -9.31
N GLU A 94 38.83 -43.53 -9.73
CA GLU A 94 37.65 -43.50 -8.88
C GLU A 94 37.21 -44.88 -8.40
N SER A 95 37.33 -45.89 -9.26
CA SER A 95 37.02 -47.28 -8.91
C SER A 95 38.13 -47.96 -8.09
N SER A 96 39.39 -47.53 -8.20
CA SER A 96 40.53 -48.10 -7.45
C SER A 96 41.17 -47.06 -6.51
N PRO A 97 40.59 -46.81 -5.31
CA PRO A 97 41.13 -45.85 -4.35
C PRO A 97 42.44 -46.31 -3.69
N ASP A 98 42.65 -47.63 -3.56
CA ASP A 98 43.67 -48.24 -2.68
C ASP A 98 44.97 -48.65 -3.40
N GLN A 99 44.99 -48.81 -4.73
CA GLN A 99 46.20 -49.24 -5.47
C GLN A 99 47.29 -48.17 -5.62
N LEU A 100 47.08 -46.96 -5.09
CA LEU A 100 48.08 -45.88 -5.10
C LEU A 100 48.84 -45.75 -3.77
N ASP A 101 48.48 -46.53 -2.74
CA ASP A 101 49.34 -46.71 -1.57
C ASP A 101 50.32 -47.85 -1.87
N LEU A 102 51.58 -47.48 -2.16
CA LEU A 102 52.66 -48.45 -2.32
C LEU A 102 52.86 -49.21 -1.00
N GLY A 103 52.29 -50.40 -0.95
CA GLY A 103 52.54 -51.46 0.02
C GLY A 103 52.04 -52.77 -0.58
N THR A 104 52.90 -53.44 -1.32
CA THR A 104 52.75 -54.81 -1.86
C THR A 104 51.79 -55.70 -1.06
N ASP A 105 50.57 -55.88 -1.55
CA ASP A 105 49.74 -57.05 -1.23
C ASP A 105 49.36 -57.74 -2.55
N PRO A 106 49.89 -58.95 -2.84
CA PRO A 106 49.82 -59.56 -4.16
C PRO A 106 48.50 -60.33 -4.41
N ARG A 107 47.41 -60.00 -3.71
CA ARG A 107 46.22 -60.85 -3.69
C ARG A 107 44.94 -60.31 -4.34
N ASP A 108 44.89 -59.05 -4.79
CA ASP A 108 43.69 -58.55 -5.48
C ASP A 108 44.01 -57.79 -6.78
N GLY A 109 43.69 -58.43 -7.92
CA GLY A 109 43.44 -57.75 -9.20
C GLY A 109 44.55 -57.77 -10.25
N VAL A 110 45.01 -58.94 -10.69
CA VAL A 110 46.08 -59.11 -11.70
C VAL A 110 45.65 -58.66 -13.12
N ASP A 111 44.36 -58.44 -13.39
CA ASP A 111 43.87 -58.28 -14.77
C ASP A 111 43.51 -56.84 -15.17
N ALA A 112 43.12 -55.97 -14.24
CA ALA A 112 42.75 -54.58 -14.52
C ALA A 112 43.93 -53.66 -14.94
N PRO A 113 45.10 -53.67 -14.25
CA PRO A 113 46.22 -52.82 -14.66
C PRO A 113 46.79 -53.24 -16.02
N THR A 114 46.77 -54.55 -16.32
CA THR A 114 47.27 -55.11 -17.59
C THR A 114 46.40 -54.70 -18.78
N LEU A 115 45.07 -54.62 -18.60
CA LEU A 115 44.11 -54.21 -19.64
C LEU A 115 44.18 -52.71 -19.96
N LEU A 116 44.40 -51.86 -18.94
CA LEU A 116 44.48 -50.39 -19.09
C LEU A 116 45.92 -49.88 -19.35
N THR A 117 46.93 -50.76 -19.32
CA THR A 117 48.32 -50.41 -19.64
C THR A 117 48.48 -49.64 -20.98
N PRO A 118 47.83 -50.00 -22.10
CA PRO A 118 47.92 -49.21 -23.34
C PRO A 118 47.36 -47.80 -23.17
N ASP A 119 46.21 -47.63 -22.52
CA ASP A 119 45.58 -46.33 -22.29
C ASP A 119 46.39 -45.45 -21.33
N ILE A 120 47.05 -46.07 -20.35
CA ILE A 120 47.96 -45.39 -19.44
C ILE A 120 49.19 -44.87 -20.21
N ASN A 121 49.77 -45.67 -21.11
CA ASN A 121 50.92 -45.27 -21.93
C ASN A 121 50.57 -44.17 -22.95
N THR A 122 49.39 -44.24 -23.57
CA THR A 122 48.91 -43.18 -24.47
C THR A 122 48.60 -41.89 -23.70
N PHE A 123 48.13 -41.98 -22.46
CA PHE A 123 47.95 -40.82 -21.60
C PHE A 123 49.27 -40.15 -21.20
N TYR A 124 50.28 -40.93 -20.80
CA TYR A 124 51.61 -40.37 -20.52
C TYR A 124 52.21 -39.67 -21.74
N SER A 125 51.97 -40.22 -22.94
CA SER A 125 52.42 -39.61 -24.20
C SER A 125 51.68 -38.30 -24.52
N ASN A 126 50.40 -38.20 -24.16
CA ASN A 126 49.56 -37.02 -24.38
C ASN A 126 49.60 -35.99 -23.24
N LEU A 127 50.27 -36.30 -22.13
CA LEU A 127 50.39 -35.46 -20.93
C LEU A 127 50.84 -34.02 -21.26
N PRO A 128 51.82 -33.77 -22.15
CA PRO A 128 52.22 -32.40 -22.50
C PRO A 128 51.08 -31.56 -23.11
N THR A 129 50.12 -32.19 -23.79
CA THR A 129 48.95 -31.49 -24.33
C THR A 129 47.86 -31.26 -23.28
N ILE A 130 47.72 -32.17 -22.32
CA ILE A 130 46.67 -32.10 -21.28
C ILE A 130 47.04 -31.09 -20.18
N MET A 131 48.35 -30.98 -19.86
CA MET A 131 48.84 -30.16 -18.76
C MET A 131 48.50 -28.65 -18.85
N PRO A 132 48.56 -27.98 -20.01
CA PRO A 132 48.12 -26.60 -20.13
C PRO A 132 46.65 -26.39 -19.72
N HIS A 133 45.74 -27.27 -20.16
CA HIS A 133 44.33 -27.19 -19.80
C HIS A 133 44.10 -27.48 -18.32
N PHE A 134 44.82 -28.47 -17.77
CA PHE A 134 44.80 -28.77 -16.35
C PHE A 134 45.28 -27.57 -15.49
N SER A 135 46.36 -26.91 -15.90
CA SER A 135 46.88 -25.71 -15.22
C SER A 135 45.91 -24.53 -15.31
N ASN A 136 45.26 -24.35 -16.47
CA ASN A 136 44.24 -23.32 -16.65
C ASN A 136 43.04 -23.58 -15.73
N ALA A 137 42.54 -24.82 -15.65
CA ALA A 137 41.45 -25.20 -14.75
C ALA A 137 41.77 -24.98 -13.26
N LEU A 138 43.03 -25.18 -12.84
CA LEU A 138 43.46 -24.81 -11.48
C LEU A 138 43.53 -23.30 -11.29
N SER A 139 43.97 -22.57 -12.30
CA SER A 139 44.10 -21.12 -12.25
C SER A 139 42.74 -20.42 -12.20
N THR A 140 41.74 -20.92 -12.95
CA THR A 140 40.35 -20.45 -12.88
C THR A 140 39.75 -20.75 -11.52
N ALA A 141 39.89 -21.97 -10.99
CA ALA A 141 39.39 -22.31 -9.65
C ALA A 141 40.02 -21.43 -8.56
N LEU A 142 41.32 -21.10 -8.66
CA LEU A 142 41.98 -20.15 -7.75
C LEU A 142 41.46 -18.73 -7.93
N HIS A 143 41.16 -18.30 -9.15
CA HIS A 143 40.55 -17.00 -9.42
C HIS A 143 39.14 -16.91 -8.83
N ASP A 144 38.32 -17.94 -8.99
CA ASP A 144 36.96 -18.00 -8.44
C ASP A 144 36.99 -17.98 -6.91
N LEU A 145 37.89 -18.73 -6.29
CA LEU A 145 38.10 -18.69 -4.83
C LEU A 145 38.55 -17.30 -4.36
N ARG A 146 39.40 -16.60 -5.12
CA ARG A 146 39.75 -15.19 -4.84
C ARG A 146 38.54 -14.27 -5.00
N MET A 147 37.71 -14.48 -6.01
CA MET A 147 36.50 -13.70 -6.20
C MET A 147 35.53 -13.89 -5.04
N ILE A 148 35.30 -15.12 -4.59
CA ILE A 148 34.47 -15.43 -3.43
C ILE A 148 35.04 -14.80 -2.15
N ALA A 149 36.35 -14.89 -1.93
CA ALA A 149 37.02 -14.26 -0.78
C ALA A 149 36.89 -12.72 -0.80
N ASN A 150 36.94 -12.10 -1.99
CA ASN A 150 36.89 -10.65 -2.17
C ASN A 150 35.48 -10.06 -2.34
N ALA A 151 34.45 -10.89 -2.57
CA ALA A 151 33.09 -10.44 -2.90
C ALA A 151 32.51 -9.45 -1.86
N GLY A 152 32.85 -9.62 -0.58
CA GLY A 152 32.39 -8.73 0.49
C GLY A 152 33.24 -7.48 0.76
N ASN A 153 34.42 -7.31 0.13
CA ASN A 153 35.24 -6.10 0.31
C ASN A 153 34.85 -4.99 -0.68
N ARG A 154 34.10 -5.31 -1.73
CA ARG A 154 33.59 -4.33 -2.70
C ARG A 154 32.45 -3.47 -2.18
N SER A 155 31.82 -3.86 -1.07
CA SER A 155 30.59 -3.21 -0.59
C SER A 155 30.81 -1.92 0.20
N ILE A 156 32.05 -1.55 0.56
CA ILE A 156 32.32 -0.36 1.40
C ILE A 156 32.66 0.88 0.55
N THR A 157 33.02 0.72 -0.72
CA THR A 157 33.35 1.83 -1.64
C THR A 157 32.28 2.17 -2.67
N ALA A 158 31.15 1.45 -2.70
CA ALA A 158 30.06 1.68 -3.66
C ALA A 158 28.94 2.60 -3.13
N GLN A 159 29.18 3.35 -2.05
CA GLN A 159 28.28 4.42 -1.57
C GLN A 159 28.82 5.81 -1.94
N GLN A 160 29.01 6.08 -3.22
CA GLN A 160 28.91 7.45 -3.76
C GLN A 160 28.20 7.41 -5.12
N PRO A 161 27.11 8.16 -5.31
CA PRO A 161 26.44 8.28 -6.61
C PRO A 161 27.32 9.02 -7.63
N PRO A 162 27.22 8.72 -8.94
CA PRO A 162 28.10 9.27 -9.96
C PRO A 162 27.57 10.62 -10.48
N GLU A 163 28.35 11.68 -10.31
CA GLU A 163 28.23 12.87 -11.16
C GLU A 163 29.53 13.10 -11.95
N SER A 164 29.36 13.11 -13.27
CA SER A 164 30.18 13.78 -14.30
C SER A 164 31.61 13.29 -14.59
N THR A 165 31.70 12.54 -15.70
CA THR A 165 32.57 12.78 -16.88
C THR A 165 34.01 13.27 -16.68
N ARG A 166 34.96 12.32 -16.66
CA ARG A 166 36.23 12.41 -17.44
C ARG A 166 36.93 11.04 -17.55
N PRO A 167 37.40 10.61 -18.74
CA PRO A 167 38.13 9.36 -18.87
C PRO A 167 39.58 9.57 -18.40
N ARG A 168 39.95 8.92 -17.30
CA ARG A 168 41.36 8.84 -16.87
C ARG A 168 41.78 7.37 -16.96
N PRO A 169 42.60 6.99 -17.95
CA PRO A 169 43.16 5.65 -18.00
C PRO A 169 44.36 5.62 -17.05
N ARG A 170 44.25 4.83 -15.99
CA ARG A 170 45.33 4.20 -15.20
C ARG A 170 44.71 3.69 -13.91
N ALA A 171 43.99 2.57 -14.02
CA ALA A 171 43.90 1.66 -12.90
C ALA A 171 45.31 1.09 -12.74
N SER A 172 46.08 1.72 -11.85
CA SER A 172 47.28 1.13 -11.28
C SER A 172 46.89 -0.27 -10.80
N GLN A 173 47.35 -1.29 -11.50
CA GLN A 173 47.46 -2.64 -10.97
C GLN A 173 48.39 -2.51 -9.77
N SER A 174 47.78 -2.25 -8.61
CA SER A 174 48.44 -2.36 -7.34
C SER A 174 48.94 -3.79 -7.26
N LEU A 175 50.25 -3.95 -7.40
CA LEU A 175 51.02 -5.08 -6.89
C LEU A 175 50.86 -5.09 -5.35
N ALA A 176 49.63 -5.18 -4.85
CA ALA A 176 49.35 -5.49 -3.48
C ALA A 176 49.79 -6.95 -3.32
N LYS A 177 50.89 -7.15 -2.59
CA LYS A 177 51.33 -8.45 -2.06
C LYS A 177 50.06 -9.22 -1.67
N SER A 178 49.73 -10.26 -2.45
CA SER A 178 48.47 -10.96 -2.29
C SER A 178 48.50 -11.58 -0.90
N VAL A 179 47.71 -11.02 0.03
CA VAL A 179 47.47 -11.64 1.33
C VAL A 179 47.10 -13.11 1.07
N PRO A 180 47.69 -14.08 1.79
CA PRO A 180 47.45 -15.48 1.50
C PRO A 180 45.94 -15.76 1.61
N LEU A 181 45.38 -16.36 0.56
CA LEU A 181 43.97 -16.72 0.42
C LEU A 181 43.40 -17.37 1.69
N SER A 182 44.19 -18.23 2.34
CA SER A 182 43.82 -18.89 3.59
C SER A 182 43.47 -17.91 4.71
N SER A 183 44.24 -16.83 4.88
CA SER A 183 43.97 -15.81 5.90
C SER A 183 42.71 -15.01 5.61
N GLN A 184 42.47 -14.67 4.34
CA GLN A 184 41.25 -13.96 3.92
C GLN A 184 39.99 -14.82 4.13
N LEU A 185 40.06 -16.11 3.76
CA LEU A 185 38.96 -17.05 3.96
C LEU A 185 38.71 -17.31 5.45
N TYR A 186 39.78 -17.45 6.25
CA TYR A 186 39.66 -17.63 7.69
C TYR A 186 38.99 -16.42 8.36
N GLU A 187 39.44 -15.20 8.05
CA GLU A 187 38.86 -13.97 8.57
C GLU A 187 37.38 -13.84 8.19
N ARG A 188 37.02 -14.19 6.94
CA ARG A 188 35.62 -14.19 6.48
C ARG A 188 34.78 -15.23 7.18
N MET A 189 35.27 -16.46 7.32
CA MET A 189 34.57 -17.51 8.03
C MET A 189 34.36 -17.14 9.50
N HIS A 190 35.35 -16.52 10.13
CA HIS A 190 35.24 -16.01 11.50
C HIS A 190 34.19 -14.89 11.59
N ARG A 191 34.21 -13.91 10.69
CA ARG A 191 33.19 -12.85 10.62
C ARG A 191 31.79 -13.41 10.41
N LEU A 192 31.61 -14.35 9.48
CA LEU A 192 30.32 -15.01 9.25
C LEU A 192 29.83 -15.72 10.51
N ARG A 193 30.71 -16.47 11.18
CA ARG A 193 30.37 -17.13 12.44
C ARG A 193 30.02 -16.12 13.53
N GLN A 194 30.72 -14.99 13.62
CA GLN A 194 30.41 -13.91 14.55
C GLN A 194 29.02 -13.32 14.28
N ILE A 195 28.68 -13.03 13.02
CA ILE A 195 27.36 -12.52 12.63
C ILE A 195 26.27 -13.55 13.00
N GLN A 196 26.50 -14.83 12.66
CA GLN A 196 25.54 -15.90 12.90
C GLN A 196 25.29 -16.19 14.38
N LEU A 197 26.34 -16.18 15.20
CA LEU A 197 26.25 -16.56 16.62
C LEU A 197 25.95 -15.39 17.55
N SER A 198 26.34 -14.16 17.20
CA SER A 198 26.21 -13.01 18.12
C SER A 198 25.27 -11.93 17.59
N GLU A 199 25.51 -11.39 16.40
CA GLU A 199 24.78 -10.22 15.91
C GLU A 199 23.33 -10.55 15.54
N LEU A 200 23.12 -11.66 14.84
CA LEU A 200 21.80 -12.05 14.36
C LEU A 200 20.86 -12.50 15.49
N PRO A 201 21.29 -13.31 16.48
CA PRO A 201 20.49 -13.61 17.66
C PRO A 201 20.18 -12.37 18.51
N THR A 202 21.15 -11.48 18.72
CA THR A 202 20.92 -10.25 19.50
C THR A 202 19.97 -9.29 18.78
N ALA A 203 20.07 -9.14 17.45
CA ALA A 203 19.13 -8.37 16.66
C ALA A 203 17.71 -8.95 16.72
N ARG A 204 17.56 -10.28 16.61
CA ARG A 204 16.27 -10.96 16.76
C ARG A 204 15.68 -10.77 18.15
N ALA A 205 16.48 -10.89 19.20
CA ALA A 205 16.03 -10.66 20.57
C ALA A 205 15.55 -9.21 20.77
N ARG A 206 16.29 -8.22 20.27
CA ARG A 206 15.88 -6.80 20.31
C ARG A 206 14.58 -6.57 19.56
N MET A 207 14.42 -7.17 18.38
CA MET A 207 13.19 -7.09 17.60
C MET A 207 11.99 -7.70 18.34
N ALA A 208 12.15 -8.88 18.95
CA ALA A 208 11.10 -9.53 19.74
C ALA A 208 10.68 -8.68 20.95
N VAL A 209 11.66 -8.09 21.67
CA VAL A 209 11.39 -7.17 22.78
C VAL A 209 10.63 -5.93 22.32
N MET A 210 11.02 -5.34 21.18
CA MET A 210 10.31 -4.20 20.63
C MET A 210 8.88 -4.55 20.21
N ALA A 211 8.68 -5.69 19.54
CA ALA A 211 7.35 -6.17 19.15
C ALA A 211 6.44 -6.38 20.38
N ALA A 212 6.98 -6.96 21.46
CA ALA A 212 6.25 -7.12 22.71
C ALA A 212 5.84 -5.76 23.32
N LYS A 213 6.73 -4.76 23.31
CA LYS A 213 6.41 -3.40 23.78
C LYS A 213 5.31 -2.74 22.94
N VAL A 214 5.36 -2.89 21.60
CA VAL A 214 4.33 -2.37 20.70
C VAL A 214 2.98 -3.04 20.97
N GLN A 215 2.98 -4.35 21.16
CA GLN A 215 1.74 -5.08 21.48
C GLN A 215 1.16 -4.67 22.84
N ALA A 216 2.00 -4.47 23.86
CA ALA A 216 1.56 -3.98 25.16
C ALA A 216 0.97 -2.56 25.06
N ALA A 217 1.62 -1.66 24.30
CA ALA A 217 1.09 -0.32 24.05
C ALA A 217 -0.26 -0.36 23.31
N ARG A 218 -0.40 -1.25 22.31
CA ARG A 218 -1.67 -1.45 21.59
C ARG A 218 -2.79 -1.95 22.52
N ALA A 219 -2.48 -2.89 23.40
CA ALA A 219 -3.44 -3.39 24.38
C ALA A 219 -3.91 -2.27 25.33
N ALA A 220 -2.98 -1.45 25.84
CA ALA A 220 -3.32 -0.32 26.72
C ALA A 220 -4.17 0.75 26.02
N VAL A 221 -3.90 1.03 24.74
CA VAL A 221 -4.73 1.95 23.95
C VAL A 221 -6.13 1.36 23.76
N MET A 222 -6.23 0.07 23.42
CA MET A 222 -7.53 -0.59 23.24
C MET A 222 -8.36 -0.55 24.53
N GLU A 223 -7.75 -0.85 25.68
CA GLU A 223 -8.41 -0.77 26.99
C GLU A 223 -8.96 0.64 27.25
N ARG A 224 -8.15 1.68 27.05
CA ARG A 224 -8.59 3.08 27.22
C ARG A 224 -9.74 3.43 26.29
N THR A 225 -9.71 2.97 25.04
CA THR A 225 -10.80 3.21 24.09
C THR A 225 -12.09 2.52 24.51
N VAL A 226 -12.03 1.27 25.01
CA VAL A 226 -13.19 0.54 25.52
C VAL A 226 -13.78 1.27 26.72
N VAL A 227 -12.96 1.66 27.70
CA VAL A 227 -13.42 2.42 28.88
C VAL A 227 -14.06 3.76 28.48
N LEU A 228 -13.51 4.46 27.49
CA LEU A 228 -14.11 5.70 26.99
C LEU A 228 -15.46 5.47 26.30
N LEU A 229 -15.58 4.41 25.49
CA LEU A 229 -16.85 4.04 24.86
C LEU A 229 -17.89 3.64 25.90
N GLU A 230 -17.50 2.85 26.90
CA GLU A 230 -18.35 2.47 28.01
C GLU A 230 -18.84 3.68 28.78
N ARG A 231 -17.98 4.68 29.04
CA ARG A 231 -18.38 5.91 29.75
C ARG A 231 -19.22 6.85 28.88
N ALA A 232 -18.88 7.04 27.61
CA ALA A 232 -19.51 8.04 26.75
C ALA A 232 -20.80 7.56 26.07
N LYS A 233 -20.88 6.28 25.68
CA LYS A 233 -22.06 5.72 25.01
C LYS A 233 -22.93 4.93 25.96
N HIS A 234 -22.31 4.15 26.83
CA HIS A 234 -23.02 3.23 27.72
C HIS A 234 -23.03 3.69 29.18
N GLY A 235 -22.47 4.86 29.49
CA GLY A 235 -22.27 5.29 30.87
C GLY A 235 -23.57 5.74 31.53
N ALA A 236 -23.58 5.74 32.85
CA ALA A 236 -24.73 6.22 33.62
C ALA A 236 -25.11 7.66 33.24
N LEU A 237 -24.12 8.54 33.02
CA LEU A 237 -24.35 9.92 32.59
C LEU A 237 -24.98 10.00 31.20
N ALA A 238 -24.48 9.23 30.22
CA ALA A 238 -25.05 9.19 28.87
C ALA A 238 -26.46 8.62 28.84
N ARG A 239 -26.74 7.59 29.65
CA ARG A 239 -28.09 7.05 29.83
C ARG A 239 -29.02 8.05 30.53
N ALA A 240 -28.56 8.76 31.55
CA ALA A 240 -29.33 9.76 32.26
C ALA A 240 -29.67 10.97 31.38
N THR A 241 -28.72 11.46 30.57
CA THR A 241 -28.98 12.55 29.62
C THR A 241 -29.94 12.12 28.52
N LYS A 242 -29.79 10.89 28.00
CA LYS A 242 -30.74 10.32 27.03
C LYS A 242 -32.15 10.21 27.61
N ALA A 243 -32.31 9.61 28.80
CA ALA A 243 -33.60 9.48 29.47
C ALA A 243 -34.23 10.86 29.78
N LYS A 244 -33.41 11.85 30.18
CA LYS A 244 -33.88 13.23 30.40
C LYS A 244 -34.35 13.88 29.09
N ALA A 245 -33.63 13.68 27.98
CA ALA A 245 -34.03 14.19 26.67
C ALA A 245 -35.35 13.54 26.20
N GLU A 246 -35.49 12.22 26.36
CA GLU A 246 -36.71 11.49 26.05
C GLU A 246 -37.90 11.96 26.91
N HIS A 247 -37.68 12.17 28.22
CA HIS A 247 -38.69 12.73 29.10
C HIS A 247 -39.13 14.14 28.67
N LEU A 248 -38.18 15.04 28.37
CA LEU A 248 -38.50 16.40 27.89
C LEU A 248 -39.23 16.37 26.54
N ALA A 249 -38.89 15.44 25.65
CA ALA A 249 -39.59 15.26 24.39
C ALA A 249 -41.05 14.81 24.62
N MET A 250 -41.29 13.86 25.53
CA MET A 250 -42.65 13.45 25.90
C MET A 250 -43.43 14.60 26.56
N VAL A 251 -42.80 15.39 27.43
CA VAL A 251 -43.43 16.58 28.02
C VAL A 251 -43.81 17.58 26.93
N ALA A 252 -42.92 17.85 25.97
CA ALA A 252 -43.20 18.75 24.86
C ALA A 252 -44.37 18.27 24.00
N GLN A 253 -44.43 16.97 23.67
CA GLN A 253 -45.57 16.38 22.96
C GLN A 253 -46.86 16.47 23.78
N GLY A 254 -46.80 16.27 25.09
CA GLY A 254 -47.95 16.44 25.99
C GLY A 254 -48.45 17.88 26.02
N VAL A 255 -47.55 18.86 26.05
CA VAL A 255 -47.89 20.29 25.98
C VAL A 255 -48.48 20.64 24.62
N GLU A 256 -47.92 20.15 23.52
CA GLU A 256 -48.47 20.34 22.18
C GLU A 256 -49.90 19.77 22.07
N GLY A 257 -50.13 18.57 22.63
CA GLY A 257 -51.47 17.98 22.73
C GLY A 257 -52.44 18.87 23.50
N LYS A 258 -52.04 19.37 24.68
CA LYS A 258 -52.85 20.31 25.47
C LYS A 258 -53.16 21.59 24.71
N LEU A 259 -52.19 22.18 24.02
CA LEU A 259 -52.39 23.37 23.21
C LEU A 259 -53.36 23.13 22.05
N LYS A 260 -53.31 21.95 21.42
CA LYS A 260 -54.28 21.57 20.37
C LYS A 260 -55.70 21.48 20.93
N VAL A 261 -55.88 20.88 22.10
CA VAL A 261 -57.20 20.82 22.77
C VAL A 261 -57.69 22.23 23.14
N MET A 262 -56.85 23.04 23.80
CA MET A 262 -57.20 24.43 24.14
C MET A 262 -57.55 25.25 22.89
N LYS A 263 -56.85 25.05 21.77
CA LYS A 263 -57.19 25.69 20.50
C LYS A 263 -58.60 25.31 20.04
N LEU A 264 -58.96 24.02 20.12
CA LEU A 264 -60.29 23.55 19.76
C LEU A 264 -61.34 24.13 20.71
N ASP A 265 -61.09 24.14 22.02
CA ASP A 265 -62.01 24.70 23.02
C ASP A 265 -62.25 26.19 22.76
N VAL A 266 -61.18 26.98 22.58
CA VAL A 266 -61.29 28.40 22.25
C VAL A 266 -62.02 28.58 20.92
N SER A 267 -61.73 27.76 19.90
CA SER A 267 -62.45 27.83 18.63
C SER A 267 -63.94 27.52 18.80
N ALA A 268 -64.32 26.59 19.66
CA ALA A 268 -65.71 26.27 19.97
C ALA A 268 -66.41 27.44 20.72
N THR A 269 -65.68 28.17 21.58
CA THR A 269 -66.22 29.37 22.24
C THR A 269 -66.42 30.55 21.29
N ILE A 270 -65.53 30.74 20.30
CA ILE A 270 -65.62 31.86 19.34
C ILE A 270 -66.65 31.53 18.24
N TYR A 271 -66.61 30.31 17.71
CA TYR A 271 -67.51 29.81 16.69
C TYR A 271 -68.69 29.08 17.33
N THR A 272 -69.54 29.84 18.00
CA THR A 272 -70.85 29.33 18.41
C THR A 272 -71.71 29.05 17.18
N PRO A 273 -72.66 28.09 17.23
CA PRO A 273 -73.52 27.80 16.09
C PRO A 273 -74.31 29.04 15.63
N GLU A 274 -74.59 29.96 16.54
CA GLU A 274 -75.23 31.24 16.25
C GLU A 274 -74.34 32.18 15.44
N THR A 275 -73.04 32.31 15.79
CA THR A 275 -72.11 33.16 15.02
C THR A 275 -71.85 32.56 13.64
N VAL A 276 -71.73 31.23 13.54
CA VAL A 276 -71.60 30.54 12.24
C VAL A 276 -72.85 30.73 11.39
N ALA A 277 -74.05 30.60 11.96
CA ALA A 277 -75.30 30.85 11.25
C ALA A 277 -75.45 32.33 10.82
N ALA A 278 -75.05 33.27 11.68
CA ALA A 278 -75.05 34.70 11.35
C ALA A 278 -74.06 35.03 10.22
N LEU A 279 -72.84 34.48 10.27
CA LEU A 279 -71.86 34.61 9.19
C LEU A 279 -72.36 33.98 7.88
N GLY A 280 -73.02 32.82 7.95
CA GLY A 280 -73.65 32.18 6.79
C GLY A 280 -74.74 33.05 6.16
N ARG A 281 -75.62 33.65 6.99
CA ARG A 281 -76.63 34.61 6.50
C ARG A 281 -76.00 35.86 5.90
N TYR A 282 -74.94 36.39 6.50
CA TYR A 282 -74.21 37.53 5.95
C TYR A 282 -73.55 37.20 4.60
N GLN A 283 -72.98 36.00 4.47
CA GLN A 283 -72.42 35.53 3.20
C GLN A 283 -73.49 35.40 2.11
N GLN A 284 -74.67 34.86 2.44
CA GLN A 284 -75.80 34.79 1.52
C GLN A 284 -76.25 36.20 1.10
N HIS A 285 -76.42 37.11 2.05
CA HIS A 285 -76.74 38.51 1.74
C HIS A 285 -75.68 39.18 0.83
N LEU A 286 -74.39 38.93 1.07
CA LEU A 286 -73.32 39.43 0.19
C LEU A 286 -73.40 38.85 -1.22
N ARG A 287 -73.79 37.58 -1.38
CA ARG A 287 -74.02 36.99 -2.71
C ARG A 287 -75.23 37.61 -3.39
N ASP A 288 -76.36 37.73 -2.69
CA ASP A 288 -77.57 38.34 -3.24
C ASP A 288 -77.33 39.80 -3.64
N THR A 289 -76.61 40.57 -2.82
CA THR A 289 -76.26 41.95 -3.16
C THR A 289 -75.34 42.01 -4.38
N ARG A 290 -74.36 41.11 -4.49
CA ARG A 290 -73.50 41.00 -5.66
C ARG A 290 -74.31 40.65 -6.91
N GLU A 291 -75.17 39.65 -6.86
CA GLU A 291 -76.06 39.26 -7.97
C GLU A 291 -76.95 40.43 -8.39
N ARG A 292 -77.58 41.14 -7.45
CA ARG A 292 -78.35 42.36 -7.75
C ARG A 292 -77.52 43.46 -8.40
N TRP A 293 -76.26 43.64 -7.99
CA TRP A 293 -75.37 44.60 -8.64
C TRP A 293 -74.98 44.15 -10.04
N GLU A 294 -74.73 42.86 -10.25
CA GLU A 294 -74.45 42.27 -11.56
C GLU A 294 -75.66 42.40 -12.50
N GLU A 295 -76.89 42.15 -12.00
CA GLU A 295 -78.15 42.36 -12.72
C GLU A 295 -78.36 43.83 -13.07
N ARG A 296 -78.18 44.76 -12.10
CA ARG A 296 -78.27 46.20 -12.37
C ARG A 296 -77.23 46.65 -13.40
N HIS A 297 -76.01 46.12 -13.29
CA HIS A 297 -74.94 46.41 -14.24
C HIS A 297 -75.28 45.84 -15.63
N ALA A 298 -75.85 44.64 -15.72
CA ALA A 298 -76.30 44.05 -16.97
C ALA A 298 -77.43 44.87 -17.59
N ALA A 299 -78.47 45.22 -16.84
CA ALA A 299 -79.57 46.06 -17.29
C ALA A 299 -79.11 47.47 -17.71
N ALA A 300 -78.16 48.08 -16.99
CA ALA A 300 -77.56 49.35 -17.38
C ALA A 300 -76.74 49.22 -18.68
N ARG A 301 -75.99 48.12 -18.84
CA ARG A 301 -75.27 47.82 -20.09
C ARG A 301 -76.23 47.59 -21.26
N GLU A 302 -77.34 46.87 -21.06
CA GLU A 302 -78.37 46.68 -22.09
C GLU A 302 -79.02 48.01 -22.48
N LYS A 303 -79.34 48.88 -21.52
CA LYS A 303 -79.82 50.23 -21.83
C LYS A 303 -78.80 51.02 -22.65
N LEU A 304 -77.52 50.98 -22.28
CA LEU A 304 -76.45 51.63 -23.06
C LEU A 304 -76.33 51.06 -24.47
N LYS A 305 -76.37 49.73 -24.62
CA LYS A 305 -76.39 49.08 -25.94
C LYS A 305 -77.62 49.50 -26.77
N ALA A 306 -78.80 49.59 -26.15
CA ALA A 306 -80.00 50.09 -26.83
C ALA A 306 -79.86 51.55 -27.27
N TYR A 307 -79.09 52.38 -26.56
CA TYR A 307 -78.74 53.73 -27.03
C TYR A 307 -77.73 53.68 -28.20
N GLU A 308 -76.72 52.81 -28.14
CA GLU A 308 -75.69 52.64 -29.18
C GLU A 308 -76.23 52.03 -30.48
N GLU A 309 -77.16 51.07 -30.39
CA GLU A 309 -77.87 50.49 -31.54
C GLU A 309 -78.77 51.54 -32.21
N VAL A 310 -79.36 52.48 -31.46
CA VAL A 310 -80.15 53.60 -32.03
C VAL A 310 -79.27 54.62 -32.76
N ASP A 311 -78.02 54.80 -32.34
CA ASP A 311 -77.02 55.59 -33.09
C ASP A 311 -76.47 54.83 -34.31
N SER A 312 -76.47 53.49 -34.27
CA SER A 312 -75.95 52.63 -35.35
C SER A 312 -76.99 52.27 -36.43
N GLU A 313 -78.28 52.24 -36.11
CA GLU A 313 -79.39 52.04 -37.06
C GLU A 313 -79.76 53.32 -37.87
N GLY A 314 -78.96 54.39 -37.72
CA GLY A 314 -78.87 55.47 -38.70
C GLY A 314 -78.22 55.06 -40.03
N ALA A 315 -77.74 53.81 -40.15
CA ALA A 315 -77.16 53.23 -41.36
C ALA A 315 -77.77 51.85 -41.72
N GLY A 316 -79.08 51.78 -41.92
CA GLY A 316 -79.65 50.74 -42.79
C GLY A 316 -80.89 50.01 -42.27
N THR A 317 -81.91 49.99 -43.13
CA THR A 317 -83.01 48.99 -43.21
C THR A 317 -84.11 48.97 -42.13
N THR A 318 -85.20 49.63 -42.51
CA THR A 318 -86.62 49.27 -42.31
C THR A 318 -86.93 47.88 -41.76
N SER A 319 -87.43 47.79 -40.52
CA SER A 319 -88.57 46.92 -40.19
C SER A 319 -89.31 47.34 -38.93
N ARG A 320 -90.60 47.04 -38.91
CA ARG A 320 -91.64 47.54 -38.00
C ARG A 320 -91.65 46.76 -36.69
N SER A 321 -91.41 47.42 -35.54
CA SER A 321 -92.17 47.17 -34.30
C SER A 321 -91.85 48.17 -33.17
N ARG A 322 -92.83 49.03 -32.87
CA ARG A 322 -93.27 49.46 -31.52
C ARG A 322 -92.20 49.67 -30.43
N ALA A 323 -91.71 50.91 -30.27
CA ALA A 323 -91.11 51.38 -29.01
C ALA A 323 -91.47 52.85 -28.73
N VAL A 324 -92.40 53.04 -27.80
CA VAL A 324 -93.10 54.31 -27.43
C VAL A 324 -92.24 55.28 -26.61
N GLY A 325 -90.93 55.03 -26.42
CA GLY A 325 -89.99 55.93 -25.73
C GLY A 325 -88.91 56.57 -26.62
N SER A 326 -88.88 56.24 -27.92
CA SER A 326 -87.81 56.53 -28.89
C SER A 326 -87.82 57.96 -29.46
N GLY A 327 -88.89 58.73 -29.25
CA GLY A 327 -89.04 60.06 -29.85
C GLY A 327 -88.30 61.19 -29.11
N GLN A 328 -88.20 61.14 -27.77
CA GLN A 328 -87.86 62.33 -26.98
C GLN A 328 -86.39 62.77 -27.10
N MET A 329 -85.41 61.85 -27.08
CA MET A 329 -84.00 62.24 -27.24
C MET A 329 -83.65 62.61 -28.68
N LYS A 330 -84.29 61.96 -29.67
CA LYS A 330 -84.19 62.34 -31.10
C LYS A 330 -84.75 63.73 -31.36
N GLU A 331 -85.83 64.09 -30.66
CA GLU A 331 -86.43 65.41 -30.72
C GLU A 331 -85.57 66.47 -30.01
N ILE A 332 -84.94 66.14 -28.88
CA ILE A 332 -83.97 67.03 -28.21
C ILE A 332 -82.72 67.25 -29.07
N ALA A 333 -82.15 66.19 -29.65
CA ALA A 333 -80.98 66.29 -30.53
C ALA A 333 -81.30 67.07 -31.81
N ARG A 334 -82.49 66.85 -32.42
CA ARG A 334 -82.97 67.67 -33.54
C ARG A 334 -83.15 69.13 -33.15
N ARG A 335 -83.82 69.42 -32.03
CA ARG A 335 -84.01 70.79 -31.53
C ARG A 335 -82.69 71.49 -31.26
N TYR A 336 -81.70 70.79 -30.70
CA TYR A 336 -80.35 71.33 -30.52
C TYR A 336 -79.64 71.56 -31.85
N GLY A 337 -79.75 70.64 -32.82
CA GLY A 337 -79.18 70.81 -34.16
C GLY A 337 -79.80 71.99 -34.91
N THR A 338 -81.13 72.14 -34.88
CA THR A 338 -81.81 73.30 -35.46
C THR A 338 -81.40 74.59 -34.75
N LEU A 339 -81.27 74.58 -33.42
CA LEU A 339 -80.85 75.75 -32.66
C LEU A 339 -79.40 76.16 -32.97
N ILE A 340 -78.51 75.20 -33.23
CA ILE A 340 -77.14 75.48 -33.69
C ILE A 340 -77.15 76.07 -35.10
N GLN A 341 -77.95 75.53 -36.03
CA GLN A 341 -78.11 76.08 -37.37
C GLN A 341 -78.66 77.51 -37.32
N GLU A 342 -79.70 77.75 -36.52
CA GLU A 342 -80.26 79.09 -36.29
C GLU A 342 -79.20 80.03 -35.68
N MET A 343 -78.37 79.56 -34.74
CA MET A 343 -77.26 80.34 -34.20
C MET A 343 -76.18 80.65 -35.26
N GLU A 344 -75.86 79.72 -36.15
CA GLU A 344 -74.93 79.95 -37.27
C GLU A 344 -75.52 80.90 -38.31
N ASP A 345 -76.79 80.76 -38.64
CA ASP A 345 -77.52 81.65 -39.56
C ASP A 345 -77.55 83.07 -39.00
N VAL A 346 -77.94 83.25 -37.73
CA VAL A 346 -77.89 84.57 -37.04
C VAL A 346 -76.46 85.10 -37.00
N ARG A 347 -75.45 84.26 -36.75
CA ARG A 347 -74.05 84.69 -36.78
C ARG A 347 -73.61 85.13 -38.18
N SER A 348 -74.06 84.45 -39.23
CA SER A 348 -73.79 84.80 -40.63
C SER A 348 -74.51 86.09 -41.06
N GLU A 349 -75.71 86.34 -40.53
CA GLU A 349 -76.51 87.54 -40.81
C GLU A 349 -75.95 88.76 -40.07
N ILE A 350 -75.46 88.60 -38.83
CA ILE A 350 -74.67 89.62 -38.13
C ILE A 350 -73.37 89.95 -38.89
N GLN A 351 -72.73 88.97 -39.53
CA GLN A 351 -71.57 89.24 -40.39
C GLN A 351 -71.93 89.95 -41.70
N ARG A 352 -73.16 89.78 -42.23
CA ARG A 352 -73.66 90.51 -43.41
C ARG A 352 -74.09 91.94 -43.11
N LEU A 353 -74.63 92.23 -41.92
CA LEU A 353 -75.03 93.58 -41.48
C LEU A 353 -73.85 94.48 -41.08
N ASN A 354 -72.63 93.93 -41.01
CA ASN A 354 -71.39 94.65 -40.69
C ASN A 354 -70.54 94.99 -41.95
N ARG A 355 -71.16 95.10 -43.13
CA ARG A 355 -70.51 95.50 -44.38
C ARG A 355 -71.29 96.54 -45.17
#